data_AF-A0A1M5G9N5-F1
#
_entry.id   AF-A0A1M5G9N5-F1
#
_cell.length_a   1.000
_cell.length_b   1.000
_cell.length_c   1.000
_cell.angle_alpha   90.00
_cell.angle_beta   90.00
_cell.angle_gamma   90.00
#
_symmetry.space_group_name_H-M   'P 1'
#
loop_
_entity.id
_entity.type
_entity.pdbx_description
1 polymer ?
#
loop_
_entity_poly.entity_id
_entity_poly.type
_entity_poly.pdbx_seq_one_letter_code
_entity_poly.pdbx_strand_id
1 'polypeptide(L)'
;MKKFAVLLIFVATLFSCSNDNNERENYTYNVLAVESYTLPDNFKLGETYNIKLKYQRPTSCHLYQGIYYDKDLNTRTIAIQTAVNTNQVCTTEVPPLSEVSFNFLVTSNGSYIFKFYKGKDAADKDLFENVEIQVVP
;
A
#
# COMPACT_ATOMS: atom_id res chain seq x y z
N MET A 1 5.77 -59.03 15.73
CA MET A 1 4.92 -57.87 15.42
C MET A 1 4.98 -56.87 16.59
N LYS A 2 5.97 -55.97 16.60
CA LYS A 2 6.14 -54.99 17.69
C LYS A 2 6.79 -53.66 17.23
N LYS A 3 7.15 -53.59 15.94
CA LYS A 3 7.85 -52.43 15.33
C LYS A 3 6.90 -51.51 14.53
N PHE A 4 5.69 -51.98 14.20
CA PHE A 4 4.68 -51.17 13.48
C PHE A 4 3.89 -50.22 14.40
N ALA A 5 3.84 -50.50 15.71
CA ALA A 5 3.11 -49.65 16.65
C ALA A 5 3.80 -48.28 16.87
N VAL A 6 5.13 -48.22 16.75
CA VAL A 6 5.90 -46.98 16.94
C VAL A 6 5.72 -46.02 15.76
N LEU A 7 5.56 -46.54 14.54
CA LEU A 7 5.38 -45.74 13.33
C LEU A 7 4.03 -45.01 13.32
N LEU A 8 2.97 -45.64 13.85
CA LEU A 8 1.62 -45.06 13.92
C LEU A 8 1.52 -43.88 14.90
N ILE A 9 2.31 -43.87 15.96
CA ILE A 9 2.35 -42.77 16.94
C ILE A 9 3.08 -41.54 16.36
N PHE A 10 4.06 -41.75 15.47
CA PHE A 10 4.84 -40.65 14.88
C PHE A 10 4.10 -39.91 13.76
N VAL A 11 3.11 -40.55 13.12
CA VAL A 11 2.30 -39.91 12.07
C VAL A 11 1.17 -39.05 12.66
N ALA A 12 0.69 -39.37 13.86
CA ALA A 12 -0.39 -38.62 14.52
C ALA A 12 0.05 -37.22 15.03
N THR A 13 1.34 -37.01 15.30
CA THR A 13 1.87 -35.71 15.73
C THR A 13 2.04 -34.70 14.60
N LEU A 14 1.98 -35.15 13.34
CA LEU A 14 2.10 -34.27 12.16
C LEU A 14 0.79 -33.59 11.75
N PHE A 15 -0.36 -33.96 12.36
CA PHE A 15 -1.67 -33.41 12.03
C PHE A 15 -2.28 -32.48 13.09
N SER A 16 -1.58 -32.22 14.19
CA SER A 16 -2.07 -31.28 15.21
C SER A 16 -1.63 -29.85 14.92
N CYS A 17 -2.10 -29.27 13.80
CA CYS A 17 -2.25 -27.82 13.74
C CYS A 17 -3.56 -27.49 14.46
N SER A 18 -3.50 -27.25 15.78
CA SER A 18 -4.61 -26.55 16.44
C SER A 18 -4.64 -25.15 15.84
N ASN A 19 -5.69 -24.86 15.08
CA ASN A 19 -5.98 -23.49 14.75
C ASN A 19 -6.61 -22.90 16.00
N ASP A 20 -5.77 -22.51 16.96
CA ASP A 20 -6.20 -21.85 18.17
C ASP A 20 -7.01 -20.62 17.73
N ASN A 21 -8.29 -20.66 18.06
CA ASN A 21 -9.25 -19.59 17.88
C ASN A 21 -8.92 -18.46 18.86
N ASN A 22 -7.77 -17.81 18.64
CA ASN A 22 -7.42 -16.57 19.32
C ASN A 22 -7.88 -15.46 18.38
N GLU A 23 -8.86 -14.68 18.83
CA GLU A 23 -9.44 -13.48 18.22
C GLU A 23 -8.51 -12.86 17.17
N ARG A 24 -8.63 -13.31 15.91
CA ARG A 24 -7.82 -12.74 14.83
C ARG A 24 -8.30 -11.31 14.69
N GLU A 25 -7.44 -10.35 14.99
CA GLU A 25 -7.69 -8.95 14.67
C GLU A 25 -8.00 -8.88 13.18
N ASN A 26 -9.27 -8.63 12.86
CA ASN A 26 -9.72 -8.52 11.49
C ASN A 26 -9.36 -7.12 11.02
N TYR A 27 -8.59 -7.01 9.93
CA TYR A 27 -8.25 -5.73 9.33
C TYR A 27 -8.96 -5.58 7.98
N THR A 28 -9.54 -4.41 7.76
CA THR A 28 -10.03 -3.99 6.45
C THR A 28 -9.00 -3.07 5.82
N TYR A 29 -8.58 -3.36 4.59
CA TYR A 29 -7.65 -2.51 3.84
C TYR A 29 -8.41 -1.49 3.02
N ASN A 30 -7.90 -0.25 3.00
CA ASN A 30 -8.47 0.84 2.24
C ASN A 30 -7.38 1.50 1.39
N VAL A 31 -7.81 2.07 0.26
CA VAL A 31 -6.97 2.91 -0.60
C VAL A 31 -7.45 4.34 -0.45
N LEU A 32 -6.56 5.20 0.02
CA LEU A 32 -6.81 6.61 0.23
C LEU A 32 -6.19 7.45 -0.90
N ALA A 33 -6.83 8.58 -1.18
CA ALA A 33 -6.37 9.57 -2.15
C ALA A 33 -5.05 10.22 -1.71
N VAL A 34 -4.25 10.59 -2.71
CA VAL A 34 -3.10 11.48 -2.51
C VAL A 34 -3.60 12.92 -2.53
N GLU A 35 -3.50 13.60 -1.39
CA GLU A 35 -3.90 15.01 -1.23
C GLU A 35 -2.97 15.91 -2.06
N SER A 36 -1.68 15.82 -1.80
CA SER A 36 -0.65 16.59 -2.51
C SER A 36 0.64 15.80 -2.63
N TYR A 37 1.51 16.18 -3.56
CA TYR A 37 2.77 15.52 -3.80
C TYR A 37 3.88 16.54 -4.10
N THR A 38 5.12 16.13 -3.94
CA THR A 38 6.30 16.90 -4.35
C THR A 38 7.13 16.06 -5.31
N LEU A 39 7.27 16.56 -6.53
CA LEU A 39 8.06 15.97 -7.61
C LEU A 39 9.15 16.96 -8.04
N PRO A 40 10.28 16.48 -8.57
CA PRO A 40 11.25 17.34 -9.23
C PRO A 40 10.70 17.81 -10.59
N ASP A 41 11.23 18.93 -11.10
CA ASP A 41 10.83 19.47 -12.41
C ASP A 41 11.25 18.57 -13.58
N ASN A 42 12.35 17.82 -13.39
CA ASN A 42 12.89 16.87 -14.36
C ASN A 42 13.65 15.74 -13.64
N PHE A 43 13.82 14.63 -14.35
CA PHE A 43 14.59 13.48 -13.91
C PHE A 43 15.88 13.34 -14.71
N LYS A 44 16.89 12.72 -14.11
CA LYS A 44 18.10 12.25 -14.78
C LYS A 44 18.18 10.73 -14.69
N LEU A 45 18.57 10.09 -15.78
CA LEU A 45 18.68 8.63 -15.84
C LEU A 45 19.71 8.12 -14.82
N GLY A 46 19.34 7.09 -14.04
CA GLY A 46 20.21 6.49 -13.01
C GLY A 46 20.16 7.19 -11.66
N GLU A 47 19.57 8.38 -11.56
CA GLU A 47 19.41 9.11 -10.29
C GLU A 47 18.20 8.64 -9.49
N THR A 48 18.26 8.83 -8.17
CA THR A 48 17.17 8.51 -7.25
C THR A 48 16.60 9.78 -6.64
N TYR A 49 15.28 9.93 -6.71
CA TYR A 49 14.57 11.09 -6.19
C TYR A 49 13.67 10.69 -5.02
N ASN A 50 13.66 11.47 -3.93
CA ASN A 50 12.72 11.28 -2.84
C ASN A 50 11.40 11.98 -3.18
N ILE A 51 10.38 11.21 -3.52
CA ILE A 51 9.03 11.70 -3.80
C ILE A 51 8.25 11.73 -2.49
N LYS A 52 7.64 12.86 -2.19
CA LYS A 52 6.82 13.06 -0.98
C LYS A 52 5.36 13.10 -1.34
N LEU A 53 4.53 12.47 -0.52
CA LEU A 53 3.08 12.40 -0.65
C LEU A 53 2.46 12.84 0.68
N LYS A 54 1.40 13.63 0.59
CA LYS A 54 0.51 13.91 1.73
C LYS A 54 -0.85 13.29 1.49
N TYR A 55 -1.50 12.86 2.56
CA TYR A 55 -2.83 12.27 2.51
C TYR A 55 -3.61 12.58 3.79
N GLN A 56 -4.93 12.63 3.63
CA GLN A 56 -5.86 12.80 4.72
C GLN A 56 -6.38 11.44 5.17
N ARG A 57 -6.12 11.09 6.43
CA ARG A 57 -6.77 9.92 7.05
C ARG A 57 -8.19 10.29 7.43
N PRO A 58 -9.21 9.46 7.13
CA PRO A 58 -10.58 9.73 7.55
C PRO A 58 -10.71 9.78 9.08
N THR A 59 -9.98 8.92 9.79
CA THR A 59 -9.97 8.84 11.27
C THR A 59 -8.59 8.41 11.77
N SER A 60 -8.34 8.54 13.07
CA SER A 60 -7.11 8.05 13.72
C SER A 60 -6.92 6.53 13.62
N CYS A 61 -7.99 5.76 13.37
CA CYS A 61 -7.93 4.31 13.17
C CYS A 61 -7.33 3.87 11.84
N HIS A 62 -7.25 4.77 10.85
CA HIS A 62 -6.65 4.43 9.57
C HIS A 62 -5.13 4.37 9.75
N LEU A 63 -4.62 3.16 9.93
CA LEU A 63 -3.20 2.88 10.10
C LEU A 63 -2.55 2.83 8.73
N TYR A 64 -1.46 3.58 8.55
CA TYR A 64 -0.66 3.52 7.34
C TYR A 64 -0.10 2.11 7.14
N GLN A 65 -0.29 1.55 5.94
CA GLN A 65 0.22 0.22 5.56
C GLN A 65 1.22 0.28 4.40
N GLY A 66 1.30 1.40 3.69
CA GLY A 66 2.24 1.57 2.60
C GLY A 66 1.73 2.51 1.52
N ILE A 67 2.49 2.57 0.45
CA ILE A 67 2.09 3.22 -0.80
C ILE A 67 1.66 2.12 -1.75
N TYR A 68 0.41 2.20 -2.22
CA TYR A 68 -0.01 1.40 -3.37
C TYR A 68 0.76 1.91 -4.59
N TYR A 69 1.46 1.00 -5.26
CA TYR A 69 2.36 1.34 -6.36
C TYR A 69 2.23 0.30 -7.46
N ASP A 70 1.61 0.69 -8.57
CA ASP A 70 1.51 -0.13 -9.76
C ASP A 70 2.35 0.47 -10.90
N LYS A 71 3.00 -0.41 -11.67
CA LYS A 71 3.95 -0.06 -12.71
C LYS A 71 3.48 -0.65 -14.04
N ASP A 72 3.23 0.25 -14.99
CA ASP A 72 3.02 -0.09 -16.40
C ASP A 72 3.98 0.75 -17.26
N LEU A 73 5.02 0.12 -17.82
CA LEU A 73 6.11 0.80 -18.54
C LEU A 73 6.71 1.98 -17.74
N ASN A 74 6.53 3.23 -18.22
CA ASN A 74 6.92 4.47 -17.56
C ASN A 74 5.76 5.17 -16.82
N THR A 75 4.59 4.53 -16.75
CA THR A 75 3.46 4.98 -15.95
C THR A 75 3.58 4.41 -14.54
N ARG A 76 3.31 5.24 -13.53
CA ARG A 76 3.27 4.88 -12.11
C ARG A 76 1.92 5.26 -11.54
N THR A 77 1.12 4.27 -11.15
CA THR A 77 -0.13 4.53 -10.43
C THR A 77 0.14 4.50 -8.94
N ILE A 78 -0.18 5.58 -8.25
CA ILE A 78 0.21 5.82 -6.86
C ILE A 78 -1.03 6.16 -6.03
N ALA A 79 -1.19 5.47 -4.90
CA ALA A 79 -2.17 5.79 -3.87
C ALA A 79 -1.61 5.45 -2.48
N ILE A 80 -2.36 5.77 -1.42
CA ILE A 80 -1.97 5.39 -0.05
C ILE A 80 -2.77 4.19 0.40
N GLN A 81 -2.09 3.15 0.90
CA GLN A 81 -2.75 2.00 1.49
C GLN A 81 -2.82 2.16 3.01
N THR A 82 -3.99 1.95 3.57
CA THR A 82 -4.23 1.93 5.02
C THR A 82 -4.97 0.67 5.44
N ALA A 83 -4.97 0.39 6.73
CA ALA A 83 -5.81 -0.63 7.33
C ALA A 83 -6.56 -0.07 8.55
N VAL A 84 -7.76 -0.61 8.79
CA VAL A 84 -8.57 -0.33 9.97
C VAL A 84 -8.91 -1.66 10.64
N ASN A 85 -8.71 -1.76 11.96
CA ASN A 85 -9.18 -2.91 12.71
C ASN A 85 -10.72 -2.89 12.76
N THR A 86 -11.34 -3.93 12.23
CA THR A 86 -12.79 -4.05 12.05
C THR A 86 -13.56 -4.02 13.38
N ASN A 87 -12.93 -4.40 14.49
CA ASN A 87 -13.54 -4.40 15.81
C ASN A 87 -13.33 -3.09 16.58
N GLN A 88 -12.57 -2.14 16.02
CA GLN A 88 -12.25 -0.88 16.69
C GLN A 88 -13.34 0.16 16.45
N VAL A 89 -13.83 0.76 17.54
CA VAL A 89 -14.69 1.95 17.46
C VAL A 89 -13.81 3.18 17.18
N CYS A 90 -14.10 3.87 16.08
CA CYS A 90 -13.32 5.02 15.63
C CYS A 90 -14.04 6.33 15.95
N THR A 91 -13.28 7.34 16.35
CA THR A 91 -13.80 8.71 16.45
C THR A 91 -14.06 9.25 15.04
N THR A 92 -14.97 10.22 14.94
CA THR A 92 -15.22 10.97 13.70
C THR A 92 -14.24 12.12 13.51
N GLU A 93 -13.25 12.25 14.39
CA GLU A 93 -12.25 13.31 14.31
C GLU A 93 -11.27 13.00 13.18
N VAL A 94 -11.15 13.96 12.26
CA VAL A 94 -10.22 13.90 11.15
C VAL A 94 -8.86 14.39 11.66
N PRO A 95 -7.83 13.53 11.74
CA PRO A 95 -6.50 13.94 12.20
C PRO A 95 -5.85 14.90 11.18
N PRO A 96 -4.75 15.59 11.54
CA PRO A 96 -3.98 16.37 10.57
C PRO A 96 -3.45 15.53 9.39
N LEU A 97 -3.16 16.21 8.28
CA LEU A 97 -2.53 15.59 7.11
C LEU A 97 -1.26 14.83 7.51
N SER A 98 -1.12 13.63 6.96
CA SER A 98 0.04 12.77 7.14
C SER A 98 0.96 12.88 5.92
N GLU A 99 2.28 12.84 6.13
CA GLU A 99 3.30 12.88 5.06
C GLU A 99 4.07 11.56 5.04
N VAL A 100 4.25 11.00 3.85
CA VAL A 100 5.11 9.83 3.60
C VAL A 100 5.98 10.10 2.39
N SER A 101 7.08 9.37 2.26
CA SER A 101 7.96 9.48 1.10
C SER A 101 8.47 8.13 0.64
N PHE A 102 8.89 8.08 -0.61
CA PHE A 102 9.56 6.92 -1.19
C PHE A 102 10.65 7.36 -2.16
N ASN A 103 11.62 6.49 -2.36
CA ASN A 103 12.72 6.71 -3.28
C ASN A 103 12.37 6.14 -4.65
N PHE A 104 12.44 6.98 -5.67
CA PHE A 104 12.15 6.64 -7.05
C PHE A 104 13.44 6.66 -7.88
N LEU A 105 13.89 5.47 -8.29
CA LEU A 105 15.04 5.31 -9.19
C LEU A 105 14.58 5.43 -10.66
N VAL A 106 15.19 6.38 -11.37
CA VAL A 106 14.94 6.63 -12.79
C VAL A 106 15.70 5.60 -13.62
N THR A 107 14.97 4.75 -14.34
CA THR A 107 15.51 3.56 -15.03
C THR A 107 15.20 3.51 -16.52
N SER A 108 14.51 4.52 -17.04
CA SER A 108 14.03 4.59 -18.41
C SER A 108 14.13 6.03 -18.93
N ASN A 109 14.24 6.16 -20.24
CA ASN A 109 14.40 7.43 -20.94
C ASN A 109 13.02 7.98 -21.34
N GLY A 110 12.98 9.18 -21.91
CA GLY A 110 11.72 9.80 -22.36
C GLY A 110 11.03 10.50 -21.20
N SER A 111 9.81 10.10 -20.87
CA SER A 111 9.04 10.68 -19.76
C SER A 111 8.45 9.60 -18.85
N TYR A 112 8.15 10.01 -17.62
CA TYR A 112 7.37 9.24 -16.66
C TYR A 112 6.02 9.91 -16.44
N ILE A 113 4.96 9.10 -16.38
CA ILE A 113 3.60 9.55 -16.06
C ILE A 113 3.27 9.06 -14.66
N PHE A 114 3.05 9.97 -13.71
CA PHE A 114 2.53 9.65 -12.39
C PHE A 114 1.02 9.84 -12.39
N LYS A 115 0.28 8.79 -12.05
CA LYS A 115 -1.16 8.81 -11.85
C LYS A 115 -1.45 8.76 -10.36
N PHE A 116 -1.70 9.90 -9.74
CA PHE A 116 -2.04 9.99 -8.34
C PHE A 116 -3.54 9.77 -8.15
N TYR A 117 -3.94 8.75 -7.40
CA TYR A 117 -5.34 8.47 -7.10
C TYR A 117 -5.97 9.60 -6.29
N LYS A 118 -7.18 10.04 -6.70
CA LYS A 118 -7.93 11.16 -6.12
C LYS A 118 -9.29 10.76 -5.53
N GLY A 119 -9.48 9.47 -5.26
CA GLY A 119 -10.78 8.96 -4.81
C GLY A 119 -11.64 8.51 -5.98
N LYS A 120 -12.94 8.45 -5.75
CA LYS A 120 -13.93 8.02 -6.73
C LYS A 120 -14.91 9.13 -7.07
N ASP A 121 -15.45 9.10 -8.28
CA ASP A 121 -16.56 9.97 -8.67
C ASP A 121 -17.91 9.46 -8.16
N ALA A 122 -18.98 10.19 -8.50
CA ALA A 122 -20.36 9.82 -8.12
C ALA A 122 -20.85 8.50 -8.73
N ALA A 123 -20.16 7.96 -9.74
CA ALA A 123 -20.44 6.68 -10.38
C ALA A 123 -19.52 5.55 -9.88
N ASP A 124 -18.81 5.76 -8.76
CA ASP A 124 -17.88 4.81 -8.14
C ASP A 124 -16.64 4.49 -9.02
N LYS A 125 -16.32 5.36 -9.98
CA LYS A 125 -15.14 5.22 -10.83
C LYS A 125 -13.94 5.96 -10.26
N ASP A 126 -12.78 5.30 -10.30
CA ASP A 126 -11.52 5.87 -9.82
C ASP A 126 -11.10 7.11 -10.61
N LEU A 127 -10.73 8.17 -9.88
CA LEU A 127 -10.20 9.41 -10.39
C LEU A 127 -8.69 9.48 -10.19
N PHE A 128 -7.99 10.03 -11.18
CA PHE A 128 -6.54 10.21 -11.13
C PHE A 128 -6.14 11.60 -11.60
N GLU A 129 -5.15 12.16 -10.92
CA GLU A 129 -4.39 13.32 -11.41
C GLU A 129 -3.11 12.81 -12.07
N ASN A 130 -2.90 13.20 -13.33
CA ASN A 130 -1.76 12.73 -14.12
C ASN A 130 -0.71 13.83 -14.24
N VAL A 131 0.54 13.51 -13.92
CA VAL A 131 1.69 14.42 -14.08
C VAL A 131 2.75 13.74 -14.92
N GLU A 132 3.19 14.41 -15.97
CA GLU A 132 4.28 13.94 -16.82
C GLU A 132 5.57 14.68 -16.47
N ILE A 133 6.65 13.94 -16.17
CA ILE A 133 7.98 14.47 -15.89
C ILE A 133 8.96 13.93 -16.91
N GLN A 134 9.73 14.83 -17.54
CA GLN A 134 10.71 14.48 -18.56
C GLN A 134 12.01 13.98 -17.93
N VAL A 135 12.64 13.00 -18.58
CA VAL A 135 13.98 12.52 -18.29
C VAL A 135 14.95 13.26 -19.20
N VAL A 136 15.73 14.15 -18.62
CA VAL A 136 16.74 14.94 -19.32
C VAL A 136 18.10 14.26 -19.26
N PRO A 137 18.97 14.49 -20.27
CA PRO A 137 20.35 14.01 -20.27
C PRO A 137 21.19 14.51 -19.07
#